data_AF-B4V443-F1
#
_entry.id   AF-B4V443-F1
#
_cell.length_a   1.000
_cell.length_b   1.000
_cell.length_c   1.000
_cell.angle_alpha   90.00
_cell.angle_beta   90.00
_cell.angle_gamma   90.00
#
_symmetry.space_group_name_H-M   'P 1'
#
loop_
_entity.id
_entity.type
_entity.pdbx_description
1 polymer ?
#
loop_
_entity_poly.entity_id
_entity_poly.type
_entity_poly.pdbx_seq_one_letter_code
_entity_poly.pdbx_strand_id
1 'polypeptide(L)'
;MPDWLFAVLAAAAVVLCTRSIRVSGAGLRLAVLYVVVMNALMLWVVWKNGPSWSLPAVGAVSLVAAVYNLLAALRTTMGRIQRIGVPVFRTLVRRVADARGPQAMGVCVLFSGIVVLTAFTDDEHPEGVQFHVLPGQDCPFCLLEDQIRDFLGEADPLLDEYRGHLRTGSSRHLLVRRASAAEPWAGRLRDRAYYRVPSAARRPPCPVHDPLLAA
;
A
#
# COMPACT_ATOMS: atom_id res chain seq x y z
N MET A 1 -1.32 -43.28 22.23
CA MET A 1 -1.15 -42.69 20.89
C MET A 1 0.29 -42.21 20.77
N PRO A 2 0.93 -42.28 19.60
CA PRO A 2 2.30 -41.80 19.45
C PRO A 2 2.36 -40.28 19.71
N ASP A 3 3.29 -39.85 20.55
CA ASP A 3 3.41 -38.46 21.02
C ASP A 3 3.61 -37.42 19.88
N TRP A 4 4.15 -37.86 18.74
CA TRP A 4 4.34 -37.03 17.55
C TRP A 4 3.05 -36.75 16.78
N LEU A 5 1.99 -37.55 16.99
CA LEU A 5 0.75 -37.44 16.22
C LEU A 5 0.02 -36.12 16.52
N PHE A 6 0.04 -35.67 17.78
CA PHE A 6 -0.56 -34.40 18.20
C PHE A 6 0.18 -33.19 17.61
N ALA A 7 1.51 -33.23 17.56
CA ALA A 7 2.31 -32.16 16.97
C ALA A 7 2.08 -32.06 15.45
N VAL A 8 1.97 -33.20 14.76
CA VAL A 8 1.70 -33.25 13.31
C VAL A 8 0.28 -32.74 13.00
N LEU A 9 -0.72 -33.15 13.77
CA LEU A 9 -2.10 -32.68 13.60
C LEU A 9 -2.23 -31.19 13.91
N ALA A 10 -1.51 -30.69 14.92
CA ALA A 10 -1.44 -29.27 15.24
C ALA A 10 -0.84 -28.46 14.07
N ALA A 11 0.31 -28.90 13.56
CA ALA A 11 0.96 -28.28 12.41
C ALA A 11 0.04 -28.29 11.16
N ALA A 12 -0.60 -29.43 10.88
CA ALA A 12 -1.49 -29.57 9.73
C ALA A 12 -2.71 -28.63 9.82
N ALA A 13 -3.33 -28.48 11.00
CA ALA A 13 -4.48 -27.60 11.12
C ALA A 13 -4.08 -26.12 11.06
N VAL A 14 -2.91 -25.71 11.56
CA VAL A 14 -2.39 -24.34 11.37
C VAL A 14 -2.22 -24.03 9.88
N VAL A 15 -1.66 -24.97 9.11
CA VAL A 15 -1.49 -24.82 7.66
C VAL A 15 -2.85 -24.73 6.94
N LEU A 16 -3.80 -25.59 7.30
CA LEU A 16 -5.15 -25.60 6.71
C LEU A 16 -5.93 -24.33 7.04
N CYS A 17 -5.88 -23.85 8.29
CA CYS A 17 -6.50 -22.60 8.73
C CYS A 17 -5.92 -21.37 8.01
N THR A 18 -4.62 -21.38 7.76
CA THR A 18 -3.96 -20.31 7.02
C THR A 18 -4.37 -20.32 5.55
N ARG A 19 -4.53 -21.52 4.95
CA ARG A 19 -4.95 -21.69 3.56
C ARG A 19 -6.41 -21.29 3.35
N SER A 20 -7.31 -21.66 4.25
CA SER A 20 -8.74 -21.32 4.15
C SER A 20 -8.97 -19.81 4.15
N ILE A 21 -8.21 -19.07 4.96
CA ILE A 21 -8.22 -17.59 4.97
C ILE A 21 -7.87 -17.02 3.60
N ARG A 22 -6.79 -17.50 2.98
CA ARG A 22 -6.34 -16.99 1.66
C ARG A 22 -7.39 -17.17 0.56
N VAL A 23 -8.25 -18.17 0.68
CA VAL A 23 -9.30 -18.48 -0.30
C VAL A 23 -10.60 -17.73 0.01
N SER A 24 -10.91 -17.46 1.28
CA SER A 24 -12.22 -16.95 1.71
C SER A 24 -12.51 -15.49 1.40
N GLY A 25 -11.51 -14.68 1.03
CA GLY A 25 -11.70 -13.24 0.81
C GLY A 25 -12.13 -12.45 2.07
N ALA A 26 -12.12 -13.07 3.25
CA ALA A 26 -12.47 -12.41 4.50
C ALA A 26 -11.52 -11.22 4.77
N GLY A 27 -12.07 -10.09 5.20
CA GLY A 27 -11.28 -8.89 5.49
C GLY A 27 -10.13 -9.19 6.45
N LEU A 28 -8.97 -8.56 6.23
CA LEU A 28 -7.70 -8.83 6.91
C LEU A 28 -7.82 -8.96 8.45
N ARG A 29 -8.71 -8.19 9.08
CA ARG A 29 -8.97 -8.24 10.52
C ARG A 29 -9.61 -9.55 10.99
N LEU A 30 -10.58 -10.08 10.25
CA LEU A 30 -11.26 -11.33 10.57
C LEU A 30 -10.33 -12.52 10.34
N ALA A 31 -9.53 -12.45 9.27
CA ALA A 31 -8.47 -13.40 8.96
C ALA A 31 -7.43 -13.48 10.09
N VAL A 32 -6.89 -12.34 10.53
CA VAL A 32 -5.92 -12.30 11.65
C VAL A 32 -6.53 -12.84 12.94
N LEU A 33 -7.76 -12.44 13.27
CA LEU A 33 -8.45 -12.92 14.47
C LEU A 33 -8.61 -14.44 14.45
N TYR A 34 -9.03 -15.01 13.32
CA TYR A 34 -9.18 -16.46 13.17
C TYR A 34 -7.84 -17.19 13.36
N VAL A 35 -6.75 -16.71 12.76
CA VAL A 35 -5.40 -17.30 12.96
C VAL A 35 -4.99 -17.26 14.42
N VAL A 36 -5.22 -16.13 15.11
CA VAL A 36 -4.84 -15.96 16.52
C VAL A 36 -5.63 -16.92 17.40
N VAL A 37 -6.95 -16.99 17.23
CA VAL A 37 -7.82 -17.88 18.03
C VAL A 37 -7.47 -19.34 17.78
N MET A 38 -7.25 -19.75 16.52
CA MET A 38 -6.86 -21.11 16.20
C MET A 38 -5.48 -21.47 16.78
N ASN A 39 -4.48 -20.60 16.66
CA ASN A 39 -3.17 -20.84 17.29
C ASN A 39 -3.28 -20.94 18.82
N ALA A 40 -4.08 -20.07 19.46
CA ALA A 40 -4.28 -20.12 20.91
C ALA A 40 -4.96 -21.42 21.36
N LEU A 41 -5.99 -21.88 20.65
CA LEU A 41 -6.66 -23.16 20.92
C LEU A 41 -5.71 -24.34 20.74
N MET A 42 -4.88 -24.34 19.68
CA MET A 42 -3.91 -25.42 19.45
C MET A 42 -2.83 -25.44 20.52
N LEU A 43 -2.28 -24.28 20.89
CA LEU A 43 -1.30 -24.19 21.97
C LEU A 43 -1.90 -24.64 23.31
N TRP A 44 -3.18 -24.33 23.58
CA TRP A 44 -3.87 -24.78 24.78
C TRP A 44 -4.08 -26.30 24.81
N VAL A 45 -4.51 -26.90 23.69
CA VAL A 45 -4.68 -28.36 23.57
C VAL A 45 -3.34 -29.09 23.73
N VAL A 46 -2.28 -28.58 23.09
CA VAL A 46 -0.93 -29.13 23.14
C VAL A 46 -0.33 -29.00 24.54
N TRP A 47 -0.55 -27.87 25.22
CA TRP A 47 -0.13 -27.68 26.61
C TRP A 47 -0.83 -28.64 27.58
N LYS A 48 -2.12 -28.90 27.38
CA LYS A 48 -2.93 -29.74 28.27
C LYS A 48 -2.71 -31.24 28.08
N ASN A 49 -2.45 -31.68 26.84
CA ASN A 49 -2.48 -33.10 26.48
C ASN A 49 -1.16 -33.61 25.89
N GLY A 50 -0.21 -32.72 25.60
CA GLY A 50 1.04 -33.04 24.92
C GLY A 50 2.24 -33.15 25.87
N PRO A 51 3.32 -33.81 25.42
CA PRO A 51 4.61 -33.80 26.13
C PRO A 51 5.16 -32.39 26.30
N SER A 52 6.03 -32.15 27.29
CA SER A 52 6.62 -30.82 27.55
C SER A 52 7.38 -30.22 26.35
N TRP A 53 7.93 -31.05 25.46
CA TRP A 53 8.62 -30.61 24.23
C TRP A 53 7.67 -30.22 23.08
N SER A 54 6.39 -30.60 23.16
CA SER A 54 5.43 -30.35 22.08
C SER A 54 5.09 -28.86 21.92
N LEU A 55 5.12 -28.10 23.01
CA LEU A 55 4.84 -26.66 23.04
C LEU A 55 5.91 -25.84 22.30
N PRO A 56 7.23 -26.00 22.57
CA PRO A 56 8.25 -25.32 21.78
C PRO A 56 8.28 -25.81 20.32
N ALA A 57 7.99 -27.08 20.05
CA ALA A 57 7.90 -27.59 18.67
C ALA A 57 6.77 -26.94 17.87
N VAL A 58 5.57 -26.85 18.43
CA VAL A 58 4.43 -26.17 17.80
C VAL A 58 4.69 -24.67 17.66
N GLY A 59 5.30 -24.02 18.67
CA GLY A 59 5.72 -22.63 18.59
C GLY A 59 6.70 -22.37 17.44
N ALA A 60 7.70 -23.25 17.26
CA ALA A 60 8.66 -23.16 16.16
C ALA A 60 7.98 -23.33 14.78
N VAL A 61 7.07 -24.30 14.65
CA VAL A 61 6.31 -24.51 13.40
C VAL A 61 5.42 -23.30 13.08
N SER A 62 4.69 -22.76 14.06
CA SER A 62 3.87 -21.56 13.89
C SER A 62 4.72 -20.35 13.51
N LEU A 63 5.92 -20.19 14.08
CA LEU A 63 6.84 -19.13 13.71
C LEU A 63 7.32 -19.26 12.28
N VAL A 64 7.78 -20.45 11.87
CA VAL A 64 8.22 -20.72 10.48
C VAL A 64 7.08 -20.46 9.50
N ALA A 65 5.87 -20.93 9.81
CA ALA A 65 4.68 -20.68 9.01
C ALA A 65 4.38 -19.16 8.93
N ALA A 66 4.43 -18.43 10.05
CA ALA A 66 4.19 -16.99 10.06
C ALA A 66 5.22 -16.23 9.21
N VAL A 67 6.51 -16.56 9.34
CA VAL A 67 7.59 -15.96 8.53
C VAL A 67 7.39 -16.28 7.05
N TYR A 68 7.10 -17.53 6.69
CA TYR A 68 6.85 -17.92 5.31
C TYR A 68 5.66 -17.17 4.71
N ASN A 69 4.56 -17.05 5.46
CA ASN A 69 3.37 -16.32 5.02
C ASN A 69 3.64 -14.82 4.88
N LEU A 70 4.40 -14.23 5.82
CA LEU A 70 4.81 -12.83 5.74
C LEU A 70 5.67 -12.58 4.50
N LEU A 71 6.66 -13.43 4.24
CA LEU A 71 7.50 -13.33 3.04
C LEU A 71 6.69 -13.50 1.75
N ALA A 72 5.74 -14.44 1.72
CA ALA A 72 4.85 -14.62 0.59
C ALA A 72 3.98 -13.38 0.35
N ALA A 73 3.37 -12.84 1.42
CA ALA A 73 2.57 -11.62 1.34
C ALA A 73 3.41 -10.43 0.86
N LEU A 74 4.62 -10.26 1.42
CA LEU A 74 5.56 -9.23 0.98
C LEU A 74 5.93 -9.37 -0.49
N ARG A 75 6.20 -10.59 -0.97
CA ARG A 75 6.48 -10.85 -2.40
C ARG A 75 5.27 -10.51 -3.27
N THR A 76 4.06 -10.86 -2.85
CA THR A 76 2.83 -10.52 -3.59
C THR A 76 2.63 -9.00 -3.63
N THR A 77 2.84 -8.30 -2.52
CA THR A 77 2.74 -6.83 -2.48
C THR A 77 3.83 -6.19 -3.34
N MET A 78 5.08 -6.65 -3.25
CA MET A 78 6.18 -6.15 -4.07
C MET A 78 5.99 -6.46 -5.56
N GLY A 79 5.41 -7.61 -5.91
CA GLY A 79 5.10 -7.97 -7.29
C GLY A 79 4.02 -7.09 -7.93
N ARG A 80 3.24 -6.38 -7.11
CA ARG A 80 2.28 -5.37 -7.57
C ARG A 80 2.88 -3.97 -7.69
N ILE A 81 4.14 -3.77 -7.30
CA ILE A 81 4.84 -2.50 -7.41
C ILE A 81 5.71 -2.51 -8.65
N GLN A 82 5.38 -1.65 -9.62
CA GLN A 82 6.20 -1.43 -10.80
C GLN A 82 7.02 -0.16 -10.64
N ARG A 83 8.34 -0.27 -10.79
CA ARG A 83 9.24 0.89 -10.78
C ARG A 83 9.30 1.48 -12.18
N ILE A 84 9.03 2.77 -12.30
CA ILE A 84 8.92 3.46 -13.58
C ILE A 84 9.66 4.79 -13.56
N GLY A 85 10.01 5.31 -14.75
CA GLY A 85 10.54 6.66 -14.91
C GLY A 85 9.43 7.70 -15.13
N VAL A 86 9.79 8.99 -15.02
CA VAL A 86 8.88 10.13 -15.24
C VAL A 86 8.16 10.11 -16.60
N PRO A 87 8.81 9.76 -17.74
CA PRO A 87 8.11 9.68 -19.02
C PRO A 87 6.97 8.65 -19.02
N VAL A 88 7.20 7.49 -18.41
CA VAL A 88 6.18 6.42 -18.28
C VAL A 88 5.08 6.87 -17.33
N PHE A 89 5.43 7.52 -16.22
CA PHE A 89 4.45 8.10 -15.30
C PHE A 89 3.50 9.08 -16.01
N ARG A 90 4.05 10.03 -16.77
CA ARG A 90 3.24 10.98 -17.57
C ARG A 90 2.34 10.27 -18.59
N THR A 91 2.82 9.17 -19.17
CA THR A 91 2.03 8.36 -20.11
C THR A 91 0.86 7.68 -19.41
N LEU A 92 1.08 7.11 -18.22
CA LEU A 92 0.02 6.49 -17.43
C LEU A 92 -1.02 7.51 -16.98
N VAL A 93 -0.59 8.69 -16.53
CA VAL A 93 -1.46 9.82 -16.18
C VAL A 93 -2.34 10.21 -17.37
N ARG A 94 -1.77 10.37 -18.56
CA ARG A 94 -2.54 10.71 -19.77
C ARG A 94 -3.56 9.63 -20.10
N ARG A 95 -3.20 8.35 -19.96
CA ARG A 95 -4.15 7.24 -20.14
C ARG A 95 -5.33 7.31 -19.17
N VAL A 96 -5.10 7.65 -17.90
CA VAL A 96 -6.18 7.92 -16.92
C VAL A 96 -7.07 9.06 -17.46
N ALA A 97 -6.46 10.16 -17.88
CA ALA A 97 -7.18 11.34 -18.36
C ALA A 97 -8.03 11.07 -19.61
N ASP A 98 -7.59 10.15 -20.48
CA ASP A 98 -8.25 9.81 -21.75
C ASP A 98 -9.27 8.66 -21.63
N ALA A 99 -9.30 7.93 -20.51
CA ALA A 99 -10.13 6.73 -20.36
C ALA A 99 -11.64 7.01 -20.27
N ARG A 100 -12.46 6.40 -21.13
CA ARG A 100 -13.88 6.80 -21.31
C ARG A 100 -14.81 6.55 -20.11
N GLY A 101 -14.47 5.61 -19.23
CA GLY A 101 -15.32 5.19 -18.12
C GLY A 101 -15.17 6.02 -16.84
N PRO A 102 -15.82 5.59 -15.74
CA PRO A 102 -15.51 6.07 -14.40
C PRO A 102 -14.03 5.84 -14.10
N GLN A 103 -13.36 6.86 -13.57
CA GLN A 103 -11.93 6.79 -13.30
C GLN A 103 -11.62 7.38 -11.93
N ALA A 104 -10.61 6.81 -11.29
CA ALA A 104 -10.02 7.32 -10.07
C ALA A 104 -8.51 7.13 -10.12
N MET A 105 -7.78 8.17 -9.75
CA MET A 105 -6.33 8.15 -9.67
C MET A 105 -5.89 8.79 -8.37
N GLY A 106 -5.01 8.08 -7.67
CA GLY A 106 -4.35 8.54 -6.46
C GLY A 106 -2.87 8.80 -6.74
N VAL A 107 -2.36 9.97 -6.36
CA VAL A 107 -0.93 10.30 -6.42
C VAL A 107 -0.47 10.83 -5.08
N CYS A 108 0.68 10.34 -4.60
CA CYS A 108 1.28 10.83 -3.36
C CYS A 108 2.80 10.78 -3.41
N VAL A 109 3.45 11.65 -2.63
CA VAL A 109 4.89 11.60 -2.38
C VAL A 109 5.13 10.94 -1.03
N LEU A 110 5.92 9.87 -1.01
CA LEU A 110 6.33 9.17 0.20
C LEU A 110 7.50 9.89 0.89
N PHE A 111 7.71 9.60 2.17
CA PHE A 111 8.87 10.07 2.95
C PHE A 111 10.24 9.64 2.39
N SER A 112 10.25 8.67 1.47
CA SER A 112 11.43 8.23 0.74
C SER A 112 11.75 9.09 -0.49
N GLY A 113 10.89 10.03 -0.87
CA GLY A 113 10.98 10.80 -2.12
C GLY A 113 10.36 10.10 -3.33
N ILE A 114 9.82 8.89 -3.15
CA ILE A 114 9.12 8.15 -4.21
C ILE A 114 7.77 8.80 -4.47
N VAL A 115 7.43 9.00 -5.74
CA VAL A 115 6.06 9.32 -6.16
C VAL A 115 5.33 8.01 -6.44
N VAL A 116 4.20 7.80 -5.78
CA VAL A 116 3.36 6.62 -5.98
C VAL A 116 2.13 7.05 -6.74
N LEU A 117 1.94 6.44 -7.91
CA LEU A 117 0.72 6.45 -8.68
C LEU A 117 -0.07 5.18 -8.38
N THR A 118 -1.30 5.38 -7.92
CA THR A 118 -2.32 4.35 -7.75
C THR A 118 -3.43 4.61 -8.75
N ALA A 119 -3.59 3.70 -9.70
CA ALA A 119 -4.64 3.67 -10.71
C ALA A 119 -4.95 2.17 -10.92
N PHE A 120 -6.12 1.65 -11.25
CA PHE A 120 -7.32 2.16 -11.91
C PHE A 120 -8.52 1.34 -11.37
N THR A 121 -9.74 1.80 -11.62
CA THR A 121 -10.88 0.90 -11.85
C THR A 121 -11.08 0.86 -13.36
N ASP A 122 -10.36 -0.02 -14.06
CA ASP A 122 -10.73 -0.45 -15.41
C ASP A 122 -10.67 -1.98 -15.46
N ASP A 123 -11.38 -2.59 -16.41
CA ASP A 123 -11.47 -4.05 -16.56
C ASP A 123 -10.16 -4.69 -17.09
N GLU A 124 -9.22 -3.89 -17.60
CA GLU A 124 -7.89 -4.28 -18.13
C GLU A 124 -6.77 -4.23 -17.06
N HIS A 125 -6.95 -3.49 -15.95
CA HIS A 125 -6.00 -3.28 -14.86
C HIS A 125 -6.70 -3.49 -13.51
N PRO A 126 -6.79 -4.74 -13.00
CA PRO A 126 -7.49 -5.02 -11.76
C PRO A 126 -6.87 -4.23 -10.60
N GLU A 127 -7.73 -3.79 -9.67
CA GLU A 127 -7.36 -3.06 -8.47
C GLU A 127 -6.07 -3.63 -7.81
N GLY A 128 -5.11 -2.75 -7.52
CA GLY A 128 -4.01 -3.07 -6.60
C GLY A 128 -2.60 -3.05 -7.18
N VAL A 129 -2.39 -2.65 -8.44
CA VAL A 129 -1.04 -2.31 -8.96
C VAL A 129 -0.67 -0.88 -8.54
N GLN A 130 0.59 -0.69 -8.15
CA GLN A 130 1.15 0.61 -7.83
C GLN A 130 2.35 0.90 -8.73
N PHE A 131 2.44 2.12 -9.25
CA PHE A 131 3.58 2.55 -10.04
C PHE A 131 4.41 3.54 -9.23
N HIS A 132 5.69 3.24 -9.07
CA HIS A 132 6.61 3.99 -8.22
C HIS A 132 7.64 4.70 -9.09
N VAL A 133 7.62 6.02 -9.07
CA VAL A 133 8.70 6.85 -9.61
C VAL A 133 9.74 7.00 -8.52
N LEU A 134 10.93 6.45 -8.74
CA LEU A 134 12.03 6.56 -7.79
C LEU A 134 12.55 8.00 -7.71
N PRO A 135 13.17 8.41 -6.58
CA PRO A 135 13.82 9.70 -6.48
C PRO A 135 14.82 9.90 -7.61
N GLY A 136 14.77 11.06 -8.25
CA GLY A 136 15.60 11.40 -9.40
C GLY A 136 15.85 12.90 -9.47
N GLN A 137 16.03 13.42 -10.68
CA GLN A 137 16.29 14.84 -10.93
C GLN A 137 15.01 15.70 -10.85
N ASP A 138 13.85 15.10 -11.09
CA ASP A 138 12.57 15.79 -11.05
C ASP A 138 12.06 15.94 -9.61
N CYS A 139 11.59 17.14 -9.25
CA CYS A 139 10.98 17.39 -7.96
C CYS A 139 9.68 16.58 -7.81
N PRO A 140 9.54 15.70 -6.80
CA PRO A 140 8.36 14.87 -6.64
C PRO A 140 7.10 15.68 -6.33
N PHE A 141 7.25 16.86 -5.72
CA PHE A 141 6.14 17.77 -5.45
C PHE A 141 5.69 18.51 -6.70
N CYS A 142 6.61 18.92 -7.59
CA CYS A 142 6.24 19.45 -8.91
C CYS A 142 5.45 18.42 -9.69
N LEU A 143 5.91 17.16 -9.72
CA LEU A 143 5.20 16.09 -10.41
C LEU A 143 3.77 15.90 -9.89
N LEU A 144 3.53 16.06 -8.59
CA LEU A 144 2.19 16.01 -8.00
C LEU A 144 1.37 17.26 -8.31
N GLU A 145 1.94 18.46 -8.16
CA GLU A 145 1.25 19.72 -8.50
C GLU A 145 0.85 19.77 -9.97
N ASP A 146 1.67 19.22 -10.88
CA ASP A 146 1.32 19.09 -12.30
C ASP A 146 0.03 18.27 -12.46
N GLN A 147 -0.22 17.27 -11.61
CA GLN A 147 -1.48 16.50 -11.67
C GLN A 147 -2.67 17.34 -11.19
N ILE A 148 -2.48 18.21 -10.20
CA ILE A 148 -3.53 19.14 -9.78
C ILE A 148 -3.91 20.04 -10.96
N ARG A 149 -2.91 20.61 -11.64
CA ARG A 149 -3.11 21.48 -12.81
C ARG A 149 -3.76 20.73 -13.97
N ASP A 150 -3.24 19.56 -14.32
CA ASP A 150 -3.69 18.77 -15.48
C ASP A 150 -5.14 18.31 -15.32
N PHE A 151 -5.58 17.94 -14.10
CA PHE A 151 -6.93 17.43 -13.87
C PHE A 151 -7.93 18.49 -13.44
N LEU A 152 -7.53 19.45 -12.60
CA LEU A 152 -8.44 20.39 -11.94
C LEU A 152 -8.29 21.83 -12.47
N GLY A 153 -7.18 22.13 -13.13
CA GLY A 153 -6.87 23.44 -13.71
C GLY A 153 -5.83 24.24 -12.90
N GLU A 154 -5.19 25.19 -13.57
CA GLU A 154 -4.11 26.04 -13.01
C GLU A 154 -4.55 26.86 -11.79
N ALA A 155 -5.80 27.29 -11.76
CA ALA A 155 -6.36 28.15 -10.73
C ALA A 155 -7.11 27.39 -9.62
N ASP A 156 -7.01 26.06 -9.58
CA ASP A 156 -7.74 25.27 -8.60
C ASP A 156 -7.16 25.49 -7.18
N PRO A 157 -8.01 25.80 -6.16
CA PRO A 157 -7.56 26.11 -4.81
C PRO A 157 -6.85 24.94 -4.11
N LEU A 158 -7.01 23.70 -4.60
CA LEU A 158 -6.36 22.52 -4.06
C LEU A 158 -4.83 22.59 -4.19
N LEU A 159 -4.32 23.36 -5.15
CA LEU A 159 -2.88 23.61 -5.29
C LEU A 159 -2.32 24.39 -4.09
N ASP A 160 -3.02 25.45 -3.67
CA ASP A 160 -2.61 26.25 -2.51
C ASP A 160 -2.82 25.50 -1.20
N GLU A 161 -3.90 24.72 -1.09
CA GLU A 161 -4.12 23.81 0.04
C GLU A 161 -2.97 22.79 0.16
N TYR A 162 -2.55 22.19 -0.96
CA TYR A 162 -1.45 21.24 -1.00
C TYR A 162 -0.14 21.88 -0.53
N ARG A 163 0.19 23.07 -1.06
CA ARG A 163 1.37 23.84 -0.62
C ARG A 163 1.30 24.23 0.85
N GLY A 164 0.12 24.55 1.37
CA GLY A 164 -0.12 24.76 2.79
C GLY A 164 0.26 23.56 3.65
N HIS A 165 -0.08 22.34 3.20
CA HIS A 165 0.33 21.11 3.88
C HIS A 165 1.84 20.84 3.79
N LEU A 166 2.47 21.16 2.65
CA LEU A 166 3.92 21.02 2.52
C LEU A 166 4.66 21.89 3.56
N ARG A 167 4.20 23.14 3.78
CA ARG A 167 4.76 24.03 4.81
C ARG A 167 4.66 23.44 6.22
N THR A 168 3.64 22.62 6.50
CA THR A 168 3.50 21.95 7.81
C THR A 168 4.22 20.60 7.86
N GLY A 169 5.05 20.28 6.87
CA GLY A 169 5.83 19.04 6.80
C GLY A 169 5.01 17.80 6.38
N SER A 170 3.77 17.99 5.94
CA SER A 170 2.91 16.91 5.47
C SER A 170 2.88 16.86 3.94
N SER A 171 3.22 15.70 3.40
CA SER A 171 2.74 15.34 2.07
C SER A 171 1.28 14.91 2.18
N ARG A 172 0.47 15.16 1.15
CA ARG A 172 -0.92 14.68 1.08
C ARG A 172 -1.09 13.75 -0.11
N HIS A 173 -2.06 12.86 -0.01
CA HIS A 173 -2.45 12.00 -1.12
C HIS A 173 -3.54 12.70 -1.93
N LEU A 174 -3.19 13.14 -3.14
CA LEU A 174 -4.14 13.65 -4.12
C LEU A 174 -4.98 12.49 -4.67
N LEU A 175 -6.28 12.54 -4.48
CA LEU A 175 -7.22 11.65 -5.15
C LEU A 175 -8.05 12.48 -6.13
N VAL A 176 -7.95 12.16 -7.42
CA VAL A 176 -8.83 12.69 -8.45
C VAL A 176 -9.77 11.60 -8.95
N ARG A 177 -11.01 11.98 -9.28
CA ARG A 177 -12.03 11.06 -9.80
C ARG A 177 -12.94 11.76 -10.79
N ARG A 178 -13.52 10.98 -11.71
CA ARG A 178 -14.67 11.36 -12.54
C ARG A 178 -15.61 10.18 -12.69
N ALA A 179 -16.92 10.40 -12.77
CA ALA A 179 -17.87 9.29 -12.96
C ALA A 179 -18.00 8.90 -14.44
N SER A 180 -17.70 9.81 -15.37
CA SER A 180 -17.71 9.54 -16.81
C SER A 180 -16.86 10.56 -17.57
N ALA A 181 -16.58 10.32 -18.86
CA ALA A 181 -15.88 11.28 -19.72
C ALA A 181 -16.59 12.63 -19.90
N ALA A 182 -17.90 12.71 -19.64
CA ALA A 182 -18.68 13.94 -19.76
C ALA A 182 -18.68 14.78 -18.48
N GLU A 183 -18.27 14.21 -17.35
CA GLU A 183 -18.21 14.89 -16.06
C GLU A 183 -16.81 15.49 -15.81
N PRO A 184 -16.73 16.66 -15.14
CA PRO A 184 -15.46 17.22 -14.74
C PRO A 184 -14.75 16.32 -13.72
N TRP A 185 -13.43 16.44 -13.67
CA TRP A 185 -12.66 15.84 -12.60
C TRP A 185 -12.93 16.53 -11.27
N ALA A 186 -13.01 15.74 -10.20
CA ALA A 186 -13.09 16.22 -8.83
C ALA A 186 -11.86 15.73 -8.06
N GLY A 187 -11.16 16.67 -7.41
CA GLY A 187 -10.00 16.40 -6.59
C GLY A 187 -10.27 16.50 -5.10
N ARG A 188 -9.48 15.80 -4.30
CA ARG A 188 -9.32 16.08 -2.87
C ARG A 188 -7.96 15.62 -2.36
N LEU A 189 -7.50 16.27 -1.30
CA LEU A 189 -6.33 15.83 -0.55
C LEU A 189 -6.78 14.93 0.60
N ARG A 190 -6.12 13.78 0.75
CA ARG A 190 -6.33 12.86 1.87
C ARG A 190 -5.15 12.92 2.82
N ASP A 191 -5.47 13.11 4.08
CA ASP A 191 -4.54 12.88 5.17
C ASP A 191 -4.30 11.37 5.31
N ARG A 192 -3.02 10.97 5.30
CA ARG A 192 -2.61 9.73 5.96
C ARG A 192 -1.33 9.99 6.72
N ALA A 193 -1.27 9.45 7.93
CA ALA A 193 -0.16 9.59 8.87
C ALA A 193 1.24 9.27 8.31
N TYR A 194 1.32 8.50 7.22
CA TYR A 194 2.57 8.05 6.60
C TYR A 194 3.10 8.99 5.51
N TYR A 195 2.33 9.99 5.08
CA TYR A 195 2.74 10.92 4.03
C TYR A 195 3.41 12.15 4.65
N ARG A 196 4.69 11.99 5.00
CA ARG A 196 5.55 13.09 5.46
C ARG A 196 6.43 13.59 4.33
N VAL A 197 6.81 14.86 4.40
CA VAL A 197 7.80 15.44 3.49
C VAL A 197 9.12 14.64 3.60
N PRO A 198 9.69 14.14 2.49
CA PRO A 198 11.03 13.56 2.48
C PRO A 198 12.09 14.57 2.94
N SER A 199 13.11 14.07 3.64
CA SER A 199 14.29 14.86 4.02
C SER A 199 14.96 15.50 2.81
N ALA A 200 15.63 16.65 3.00
CA ALA A 200 16.36 17.35 1.93
C ALA A 200 17.32 16.45 1.13
N ALA A 201 17.99 15.48 1.77
CA ALA A 201 18.89 14.54 1.10
C ALA A 201 18.20 13.56 0.13
N ARG A 202 16.87 13.47 0.13
CA ARG A 202 16.06 12.54 -0.68
C ARG A 202 15.23 13.23 -1.75
N ARG A 203 15.49 14.51 -1.99
CA ARG A 203 14.78 15.33 -2.97
C ARG A 203 15.81 16.15 -3.75
N PRO A 204 15.64 16.30 -5.08
CA PRO A 204 16.47 17.22 -5.84
C PRO A 204 16.18 18.66 -5.38
N PRO A 205 17.14 19.58 -5.52
CA PRO A 205 16.89 21.01 -5.32
C PRO A 205 15.74 21.48 -6.21
N CYS A 206 14.85 22.30 -5.67
CA CYS A 206 13.68 22.79 -6.36
C CYS A 206 13.37 24.22 -5.95
N PRO A 207 13.46 25.22 -6.86
CA PRO A 207 13.23 26.62 -6.51
C PRO A 207 11.79 26.92 -6.05
N VAL A 208 10.84 26.05 -6.40
CA VAL A 208 9.43 26.20 -6.00
C VAL A 208 9.19 25.65 -4.60
N HIS A 209 9.71 24.45 -4.30
CA HIS A 209 9.41 23.74 -3.06
C HIS A 209 10.45 23.92 -1.96
N ASP A 210 11.70 24.24 -2.27
CA ASP A 210 12.71 24.53 -1.25
C ASP A 210 12.29 25.67 -0.31
N PRO A 211 11.77 26.81 -0.80
CA PRO A 211 11.31 27.89 0.07
C PRO A 211 10.10 27.50 0.92
N LEU A 212 9.22 26.64 0.41
CA LEU A 212 8.02 26.18 1.13
C LEU A 212 8.36 25.24 2.28
N LEU A 213 9.48 24.52 2.19
CA LEU A 213 9.89 23.51 3.16
C LEU A 213 10.96 24.00 4.14
N ALA A 214 11.48 25.20 3.93
CA ALA A 214 12.42 25.88 4.82
C ALA A 214 11.73 26.81 5.84
N ALA A 215 10.44 27.08 5.64
CA ALA A 215 9.58 27.84 6.54
C ALA A 215 9.08 26.96 7.71
#